data_AF-A0A165P6F1-F1
#
_entry.id   AF-A0A165P6F1-F1
#
_cell.length_a   1.000
_cell.length_b   1.000
_cell.length_c   1.000
_cell.angle_alpha   90.00
_cell.angle_beta   90.00
_cell.angle_gamma   90.00
#
_symmetry.space_group_name_H-M   'P 1'
#
loop_
_entity.id
_entity.type
_entity.pdbx_description
1 polymer ?
#
loop_
_entity_poly.entity_id
_entity_poly.type
_entity_poly.pdbx_seq_one_letter_code
_entity_poly.pdbx_strand_id
1 'polypeptide(L)' 'HLHRINCADTARCESCHAPSETVRHFLLHCPTYADERWRMRTRLGRRSEKLQSLLHTSRGLDEVAKYIARTGRF' A
#
# COMPACT_ATOMS: atom_id res chain seq x y z
N HIS A 1 -7.22 -3.62 9.79
CA HIS A 1 -8.20 -2.78 9.05
C HIS A 1 -8.41 -3.25 7.60
N LEU A 2 -7.63 -4.19 7.04
CA LEU A 2 -7.94 -4.89 5.78
C LEU A 2 -8.81 -6.15 5.97
N HIS A 3 -8.54 -6.93 7.02
CA HIS A 3 -9.38 -8.08 7.40
C HIS A 3 -10.86 -7.74 7.56
N ARG A 4 -11.17 -6.57 8.12
CA ARG A 4 -12.56 -6.13 8.33
C ARG A 4 -13.33 -5.85 7.03
N ILE A 5 -12.63 -5.68 5.91
CA ILE A 5 -13.23 -5.46 4.59
C ILE A 5 -13.00 -6.65 3.65
N ASN A 6 -12.65 -7.83 4.19
CA ASN A 6 -12.33 -9.05 3.44
C ASN A 6 -11.24 -8.89 2.37
N CYS A 7 -10.36 -7.91 2.52
CA CYS A 7 -9.18 -7.77 1.66
C CYS A 7 -7.98 -8.54 2.20
N ALA A 8 -8.02 -9.16 3.37
CA ALA A 8 -6.92 -9.98 3.88
C ALA A 8 -7.47 -11.02 4.87
N ASP A 9 -6.89 -12.21 4.92
CA ASP A 9 -7.38 -13.32 5.74
C ASP A 9 -7.10 -13.13 7.23
N THR A 10 -6.13 -12.29 7.58
CA THR A 10 -5.81 -11.99 8.97
C THR A 10 -5.68 -10.50 9.24
N ALA A 11 -5.84 -10.12 10.51
CA ALA A 11 -5.58 -8.75 10.94
C ALA A 11 -4.09 -8.37 10.86
N ARG A 12 -3.17 -9.34 10.73
CA ARG A 12 -1.72 -9.13 10.68
C ARG A 12 -1.26 -8.99 9.23
N CYS A 13 -0.15 -8.29 9.03
CA CYS A 13 0.47 -8.29 7.71
C CYS A 13 1.18 -9.62 7.54
N GLU A 14 0.80 -10.41 6.54
CA GLU A 14 1.42 -11.71 6.27
C GLU A 14 2.86 -11.58 5.79
N SER A 15 3.19 -10.45 5.17
CA SER A 15 4.50 -10.21 4.56
C SER A 15 5.57 -9.77 5.56
N CYS A 16 5.19 -9.01 6.59
CA CYS A 16 6.13 -8.46 7.57
C CYS A 16 5.74 -8.74 9.03
N HIS A 17 4.69 -9.52 9.24
CA HIS A 17 4.14 -9.92 10.55
C HIS A 17 3.70 -8.78 11.48
N ALA A 18 3.53 -7.56 10.94
CA ALA A 18 3.03 -6.42 11.70
C ALA A 18 1.66 -6.77 12.34
N PRO A 19 1.42 -6.36 13.59
CA PRO A 19 0.25 -6.79 14.36
C PRO A 19 -1.08 -6.28 13.78
N SER A 20 -1.06 -5.20 12.99
CA SER A 20 -2.24 -4.65 12.32
C SER A 20 -1.92 -4.26 10.88
N GLU A 21 -2.46 -5.01 9.93
CA GLU A 21 -2.45 -4.64 8.53
C GLU A 21 -3.61 -3.69 8.23
N THR A 22 -3.23 -2.51 7.76
CA THR A 22 -4.11 -1.44 7.33
C THR A 22 -3.71 -1.02 5.93
N VAL A 23 -4.61 -0.39 5.17
CA VAL A 23 -4.26 0.23 3.88
C VAL A 23 -3.06 1.17 4.03
N ARG A 24 -2.99 1.92 5.13
CA ARG A 24 -1.87 2.80 5.45
C ARG A 24 -0.58 2.01 5.64
N HIS A 25 -0.61 0.91 6.39
CA HIS A 25 0.57 0.05 6.56
C HIS A 25 1.05 -0.48 5.21
N PHE A 26 0.15 -1.10 4.44
CA PHE A 26 0.48 -1.69 3.15
C PHE A 26 1.06 -0.65 2.17
N LEU A 27 0.42 0.51 2.02
CA LEU A 27 0.84 1.52 1.04
C LEU A 27 2.02 2.39 1.49
N LEU A 28 2.21 2.62 2.80
CA LEU A 28 3.17 3.62 3.29
C LEU A 28 4.29 3.06 4.18
N HIS A 29 4.12 1.89 4.81
CA HIS A 29 5.00 1.46 5.90
C HIS A 29 5.55 0.03 5.83
N CYS A 30 4.93 -0.90 5.09
CA CYS A 30 5.26 -2.32 5.13
C CYS A 30 6.72 -2.62 4.69
N PRO A 31 7.67 -2.94 5.56
CA PRO A 31 9.09 -3.02 5.16
C PRO A 31 9.35 -4.00 4.01
N THR A 32 8.57 -5.08 3.89
CA THR A 32 8.67 -6.07 2.80
C THR A 32 8.54 -5.45 1.41
N TYR A 33 7.71 -4.42 1.25
CA TYR A 33 7.46 -3.77 -0.04
C TYR A 33 8.19 -2.43 -0.20
N ALA A 34 9.36 -2.28 0.45
CA ALA A 34 10.10 -1.03 0.47
C ALA A 34 10.51 -0.57 -0.93
N ASP A 35 10.96 -1.49 -1.79
CA ASP A 35 11.41 -1.19 -3.14
C ASP A 35 10.24 -0.80 -4.05
N GLU A 36 9.12 -1.51 -3.96
CA GLU A 36 7.92 -1.19 -4.71
C GLU A 36 7.36 0.17 -4.28
N ARG A 37 7.39 0.46 -2.98
CA ARG A 37 7.00 1.77 -2.46
C ARG A 37 7.94 2.84 -2.94
N TRP A 38 9.25 2.63 -2.90
CA TRP A 38 10.20 3.62 -3.37
C TRP A 38 9.93 3.99 -4.83
N ARG A 39 9.70 3.01 -5.71
CA ARG A 39 9.29 3.24 -7.11
C ARG A 39 7.96 3.98 -7.26
N MET A 40 6.97 3.71 -6.39
CA MET A 40 5.71 4.47 -6.37
C MET A 40 5.95 5.93 -5.93
N ARG A 41 6.80 6.12 -4.90
CA ARG A 41 7.14 7.43 -4.35
C ARG A 41 7.90 8.29 -5.36
N THR A 42 8.86 7.73 -6.09
CA THR A 42 9.61 8.48 -7.11
C THR A 42 8.70 9.00 -8.23
N ARG A 43 7.64 8.25 -8.58
CA ARG A 43 6.66 8.66 -9.60
C ARG A 43 5.65 9.71 -9.13
N LEU A 44 5.28 9.68 -7.85
CA LEU A 44 4.28 10.58 -7.28
C LEU A 44 4.86 11.81 -6.57
N GLY A 45 6.13 11.75 -6.16
CA GLY A 45 6.81 12.75 -5.34
C GLY A 45 6.15 12.89 -3.97
N ARG A 46 6.08 14.14 -3.47
CA ARG A 46 5.48 14.50 -2.17
C ARG A 46 4.03 14.00 -1.98
N ARG A 47 3.29 13.80 -3.08
CA ARG A 47 1.91 13.26 -3.03
C ARG A 47 1.86 11.83 -2.50
N SER A 48 2.94 11.07 -2.58
CA SER A 48 2.98 9.69 -2.07
C SER A 48 2.94 9.59 -0.54
N GLU A 49 3.16 10.69 0.19
CA GLU A 49 3.18 10.70 1.65
C GLU A 49 1.78 10.72 2.26
N LYS A 50 0.79 11.24 1.50
CA LYS A 50 -0.58 11.40 1.97
C LYS A 50 -1.46 10.31 1.39
N LEU A 51 -2.07 9.51 2.28
CA LEU A 51 -3.02 8.48 1.88
C LEU A 51 -4.17 9.02 1.01
N GLN A 52 -4.68 10.22 1.32
CA GLN A 52 -5.70 10.87 0.50
C GLN A 52 -5.23 11.13 -0.93
N SER A 53 -3.99 11.55 -1.13
CA SER A 53 -3.45 11.78 -2.47
C SER A 53 -3.28 10.48 -3.26
N LEU A 54 -3.02 9.36 -2.58
CA LEU A 54 -2.97 8.03 -3.18
C LEU A 54 -4.35 7.51 -3.60
N LEU A 55 -5.36 7.70 -2.74
CA LEU A 55 -6.67 7.04 -2.93
C LEU A 55 -7.72 7.94 -3.62
N HIS A 56 -7.57 9.26 -3.59
CA HIS A 56 -8.60 10.20 -4.07
C HIS A 56 -8.17 10.99 -5.31
N THR A 57 -7.07 10.61 -5.97
CA THR A 57 -6.66 11.22 -7.24
C THR A 57 -6.46 10.13 -8.28
N SER A 58 -6.84 10.41 -9.53
CA SER A 58 -6.67 9.45 -10.65
C SER A 58 -5.23 8.96 -10.76
N ARG A 59 -4.27 9.90 -10.77
CA ARG A 59 -2.83 9.59 -10.80
C ARG A 59 -2.38 8.77 -9.59
N GLY A 60 -2.94 9.03 -8.40
CA GLY A 60 -2.65 8.25 -7.20
C GLY A 60 -3.14 6.81 -7.34
N LEU A 61 -4.39 6.64 -7.78
CA LEU A 61 -5.02 5.33 -7.99
C LEU A 61 -4.25 4.51 -9.03
N ASP A 62 -3.84 5.12 -10.14
CA ASP A 62 -3.04 4.45 -11.18
C ASP A 62 -1.72 3.89 -10.64
N GLU A 63 -1.00 4.68 -9.83
CA GLU A 63 0.28 4.24 -9.26
C GLU A 63 0.09 3.24 -8.10
N VAL A 64 -1.02 3.33 -7.36
CA VAL A 64 -1.41 2.32 -6.37
C VAL A 64 -1.74 0.99 -7.06
N ALA A 65 -2.49 0.99 -8.16
CA ALA A 65 -2.78 -0.22 -8.92
C ALA A 65 -1.49 -0.89 -9.43
N LYS A 66 -0.56 -0.11 -9.99
CA LYS A 66 0.78 -0.60 -10.38
C LYS A 66 1.60 -1.09 -9.19
N TYR A 67 1.45 -0.49 -8.02
CA TYR A 67 2.08 -0.95 -6.79
C TYR A 67 1.54 -2.32 -6.36
N ILE A 68 0.22 -2.46 -6.29
CA ILE A 68 -0.49 -3.72 -5.98
C ILE A 68 -0.01 -4.84 -6.92
N ALA A 69 -0.02 -4.59 -8.23
CA ALA A 69 0.44 -5.57 -9.23
C ALA A 69 1.90 -5.99 -9.04
N ARG A 70 2.79 -5.07 -8.63
CA ARG A 70 4.22 -5.39 -8.36
C ARG A 70 4.40 -6.17 -7.07
N THR A 71 3.56 -5.92 -6.06
CA THR A 71 3.60 -6.66 -4.79
C THR A 71 3.04 -8.08 -4.89
N GLY A 72 2.36 -8.43 -6.01
CA GLY A 72 1.71 -9.72 -6.19
C GLY A 72 0.63 -10.01 -5.15
N ARG A 73 0.06 -8.95 -4.57
CA ARG A 73 -0.93 -9.02 -3.49
C ARG A 73 -2.27 -8.64 -4.10
N PHE A 74 -3.27 -9.53 -3.97
CA PHE A 74 -4.62 -9.46 -4.54
C PHE A 74 -4.72 -9.75 -6.04
#